data_AF-A0A9P6KHN6-F1
#
_entry.id   AF-A0A9P6KHN6-F1
#
_cell.length_a   1.000
_cell.length_b   1.000
_cell.length_c   1.000
_cell.angle_alpha   90.00
_cell.angle_beta   90.00
_cell.angle_gamma   90.00
#
_symmetry.space_group_name_H-M   'P 1'
#
loop_
_entity.id
_entity.type
_entity.pdbx_description
1 polymer ?
#
loop_
_entity_poly.entity_id
_entity_poly.type
_entity_poly.pdbx_seq_one_letter_code
_entity_poly.pdbx_strand_id
1 'polypeptide(L)' 'IVSWDQKNNSYLAERIKKGDLVYVEGPIHYRAYTGKDGTEKSLTEISLKTFQALSPKETSEH' A
#
# COMPACT_ATOMS: atom_id res chain seq x y z
N ILE A 1 2.26 1.45 3.75
CA ILE A 1 1.25 0.39 3.53
C ILE A 1 2.01 -0.83 3.07
N VAL A 2 1.72 -2.00 3.62
CA VAL A 2 2.41 -3.25 3.27
C VAL A 2 1.38 -4.31 2.93
N SER A 3 1.55 -4.98 1.78
CA SER A 3 0.76 -6.13 1.38
C SER A 3 1.59 -7.40 1.53
N TRP A 4 1.34 -8.16 2.59
CA TRP A 4 2.04 -9.43 2.86
C TRP A 4 1.50 -10.60 2.04
N ASP A 5 0.26 -10.49 1.56
CA ASP A 5 -0.41 -11.54 0.79
C ASP A 5 -0.30 -11.27 -0.71
N GLN A 6 0.76 -11.81 -1.32
CA GLN A 6 0.97 -11.69 -2.76
C GLN A 6 -0.05 -12.49 -3.59
N LYS A 7 -0.72 -13.50 -3.03
CA LYS A 7 -1.70 -14.31 -3.80
C LYS A 7 -3.02 -13.56 -3.97
N ASN A 8 -3.50 -12.92 -2.91
CA ASN A 8 -4.77 -12.19 -2.96
C ASN A 8 -4.66 -10.82 -3.64
N ASN A 9 -3.45 -10.24 -3.66
CA ASN A 9 -3.19 -8.88 -4.18
C ASN A 9 -2.19 -8.86 -5.36
N SER A 10 -1.99 -9.98 -6.05
CA SER A 10 -1.00 -10.13 -7.13
C SER A 10 -1.12 -9.05 -8.22
N TYR A 11 -2.34 -8.63 -8.51
CA TYR A 11 -2.68 -7.65 -9.55
C TYR A 11 -2.47 -6.18 -9.13
N LEU A 12 -2.16 -5.89 -7.86
CA LEU A 12 -1.95 -4.51 -7.40
C LEU A 12 -0.69 -3.87 -8.00
N ALA A 13 0.40 -4.63 -8.08
CA ALA A 13 1.68 -4.13 -8.60
C ALA A 13 1.62 -3.82 -10.10
N GLU A 14 0.77 -4.52 -10.85
CA GLU A 14 0.64 -4.34 -12.31
C GLU A 14 -0.34 -3.23 -12.68
N ARG A 15 -1.35 -2.97 -11.84
CA ARG A 15 -2.46 -2.05 -12.17
C ARG A 15 -2.33 -0.65 -11.60
N ILE A 16 -1.38 -0.42 -10.69
CA ILE A 16 -1.24 0.86 -10.00
C ILE A 16 0.09 1.50 -10.37
N LYS A 17 0.01 2.77 -10.75
CA LYS A 17 1.17 3.63 -11.03
C LYS A 17 1.32 4.66 -9.93
N LYS A 18 2.54 5.18 -9.82
CA LYS A 18 2.82 6.31 -8.92
C LYS A 18 1.91 7.49 -9.31
N GLY A 19 1.15 8.00 -8.34
CA GLY A 19 0.24 9.12 -8.52
C GLY A 19 -1.24 8.73 -8.56
N ASP A 20 -1.55 7.44 -8.67
CA ASP A 20 -2.94 6.97 -8.66
C ASP A 20 -3.59 7.18 -7.29
N LEU A 21 -4.85 7.62 -7.31
CA LEU A 21 -5.66 7.73 -6.10
C LEU A 21 -6.22 6.34 -5.75
N VAL A 22 -6.05 5.96 -4.49
CA VAL A 22 -6.46 4.64 -3.99
C VAL A 22 -7.05 4.76 -2.59
N TYR A 23 -8.03 3.90 -2.31
CA TYR A 23 -8.52 3.62 -0.96
C TYR A 23 -7.83 2.35 -0.44
N VAL A 24 -7.39 2.41 0.81
CA VAL A 24 -6.80 1.28 1.51
C VAL A 24 -7.37 1.17 2.92
N GLU A 25 -7.51 -0.05 3.40
CA GLU A 25 -7.94 -0.34 4.76
C GLU A 25 -7.14 -1.49 5.34
N GLY A 26 -6.90 -1.41 6.66
CA GLY A 26 -6.31 -2.50 7.42
C GLY A 26 -5.75 -2.04 8.78
N PRO A 27 -5.30 -2.98 9.62
CA PRO A 27 -4.75 -2.66 10.92
C PRO A 27 -3.40 -1.93 10.81
N ILE A 28 -3.16 -1.02 11.75
CA ILE A 28 -1.88 -0.33 11.92
C ILE A 28 -0.96 -1.21 12.75
N HIS A 29 0.24 -1.47 12.24
CA HIS A 29 1.33 -2.17 12.92
C HIS A 29 2.50 -1.23 13.17
N TYR A 30 3.13 -1.41 14.31
CA TYR A 30 4.35 -0.72 14.69
C TYR A 30 5.47 -1.75 14.79
N ARG A 31 6.59 -1.53 14.12
CA ARG A 31 7.78 -2.38 14.22
C ARG A 31 9.02 -1.55 14.51
N ALA A 32 9.86 -2.06 15.40
CA ALA A 32 11.20 -1.54 15.60
C ALA A 32 12.20 -2.41 14.82
N TYR A 33 13.20 -1.79 14.21
CA TYR A 33 14.31 -2.50 13.58
C TYR A 33 15.60 -1.72 13.77
N THR A 34 16.71 -2.44 13.84
CA THR A 34 18.05 -1.84 13.88
C THR A 34 18.52 -1.60 12.45
N GLY A 35 18.85 -0.34 12.14
CA GLY A 35 19.45 0.03 10.87
C GLY A 35 20.86 -0.55 10.73
N LYS A 36 21.39 -0.56 9.51
CA LYS A 36 22.77 -1.02 9.23
C LYS A 36 23.83 -0.18 9.96
N ASP A 37 23.46 1.03 10.34
CA ASP A 37 24.21 2.00 11.14
C ASP A 37 24.15 1.74 12.66
N GLY A 38 23.47 0.67 13.10
CA GLY A 38 23.28 0.34 14.51
C GLY A 38 22.21 1.19 15.21
N THR A 39 21.55 2.11 14.50
CA THR A 39 20.52 2.98 15.09
C THR A 39 19.16 2.27 15.10
N GLU A 40 18.46 2.28 16.23
CA GLU A 40 17.09 1.80 16.31
C GLU A 40 16.13 2.75 15.59
N LYS A 41 15.26 2.18 14.74
CA LYS A 41 14.26 2.93 13.98
C LYS A 41 12.89 2.32 14.21
N SER A 42 11.90 3.17 14.42
CA SER A 42 10.49 2.80 14.50
C SER A 42 9.81 3.00 13.16
N LEU A 43 9.03 2.02 12.71
CA LEU A 43 8.25 2.09 11.49
C LEU A 43 6.78 1.81 11.80
N THR A 44 5.91 2.67 11.27
CA THR A 44 4.45 2.52 11.36
C THR A 44 3.91 2.16 9.98
N GLU A 45 3.14 1.09 9.90
CA GLU A 45 2.67 0.53 8.63
C GLU A 45 1.20 0.14 8.73
N ILE A 46 0.43 0.35 7.67
CA ILE A 46 -0.90 -0.25 7.51
C ILE A 46 -0.71 -1.59 6.80
N SER A 47 -1.12 -2.69 7.43
CA SER A 47 -1.16 -4.01 6.79
C SER A 47 -2.40 -4.13 5.94
N LEU A 48 -2.24 -4.23 4.63
CA LEU A 48 -3.33 -4.14 3.66
C LEU A 48 -4.33 -5.30 3.82
N LYS A 49 -5.61 -4.98 4.04
CA LYS A 49 -6.74 -5.91 4.04
C LYS A 49 -7.68 -5.67 2.86
N THR A 50 -8.01 -4.39 2.63
CA THR A 50 -8.88 -3.97 1.53
C THR A 50 -8.15 -2.94 0.68
N PHE A 51 -8.31 -3.04 -0.63
CA PHE A 51 -7.75 -2.10 -1.60
C PHE A 51 -8.78 -1.79 -2.67
N GLN A 52 -8.90 -0.52 -3.04
CA GLN A 52 -9.70 -0.09 -4.18
C GLN A 52 -9.00 1.05 -4.92
N ALA A 53 -8.83 0.90 -6.24
CA ALA A 53 -8.40 2.01 -7.08
C ALA A 53 -9.55 3.02 -7.19
N LEU A 54 -9.25 4.29 -6.91
CA LEU A 54 -10.19 5.41 -6.98
C LEU A 54 -9.84 6.32 -8.15
N SER A 55 -9.41 5.72 -9.27
CA SER A 55 -9.19 6.45 -10.51
C SER A 55 -10.37 7.38 -10.75
N PRO A 56 -10.14 8.65 -11.12
CA PRO A 56 -11.22 9.47 -11.64
C PRO A 56 -11.88 8.66 -12.75
N LYS A 57 -13.20 8.52 -12.71
CA LYS A 57 -13.95 8.15 -13.91
C LYS A 57 -13.45 9.15 -14.96
N GLU A 58 -12.72 8.69 -15.98
CA GLU A 58 -12.66 9.44 -17.22
C GLU A 58 -14.08 9.40 -17.79
N THR A 59 -14.92 10.29 -17.27
CA THR A 59 -16.09 10.77 -17.96
C THR A 59 -15.56 11.77 -18.97
N SER A 60 -15.55 11.36 -20.24
CA SER A 60 -15.73 12.12 -21.49
C SER A 60 -15.21 11.20 -22.62
N GLU A 61 -16.05 10.40 -23.27
CA GLU A 61 -16.75 10.81 -24.50
C GLU A 61 -15.87 11.66 -25.43
N HIS A 62 -15.29 11.00 -26.44
CA HIS A 62 -15.17 11.52 -27.80
C HIS A 62 -15.13 10.36 -28.79
#